data_AF-A0ABD0YW99-F1
#
_entry.id   AF-A0ABD0YW99-F1
#
_cell.length_a   1.000
_cell.length_b   1.000
_cell.length_c   1.000
_cell.angle_alpha   90.00
_cell.angle_beta   90.00
_cell.angle_gamma   90.00
#
_symmetry.space_group_name_H-M   'P 1'
#
loop_
_entity.id
_entity.type
_entity.pdbx_description
1 polymer ?
#
loop_
_entity_poly.entity_id
_entity_poly.type
_entity_poly.pdbx_seq_one_letter_code
_entity_poly.pdbx_strand_id
1 'polypeptide(L)'
;MSARSLSLLLGKCVPSVKKNAAKVCVTRMELDDNLLMYYRKVSYVYAHDPEAVCKTGDIVLIEELPQKLSRLVTHGVREIVFPLGDVVDPITGQRVSGTRFRSELEEENTLYGEAPERFRYDTAPPRGWQEGKKDFTDKDTYIKYHEIEGDDQPYGV
;
A
#
# COMPACT_ATOMS: atom_id res chain seq x y z
N MET A 1 -4.15 9.93 -35.12
CA MET A 1 -3.57 10.01 -33.76
C MET A 1 -3.96 8.74 -33.05
N SER A 2 -3.08 7.74 -32.97
CA SER A 2 -3.37 6.52 -32.20
C SER A 2 -3.56 6.93 -30.75
N ALA A 3 -4.74 6.66 -30.18
CA ALA A 3 -5.00 6.91 -28.76
C ALA A 3 -4.01 6.04 -27.98
N ARG A 4 -2.99 6.67 -27.40
CA ARG A 4 -2.04 6.02 -26.51
C ARG A 4 -2.88 5.48 -25.35
N SER A 5 -3.10 4.17 -25.31
CA SER A 5 -3.85 3.52 -24.25
C SER A 5 -3.18 3.89 -22.94
N LEU A 6 -3.89 4.63 -22.08
CA LEU A 6 -3.40 5.01 -20.76
C LEU A 6 -3.10 3.71 -20.00
N SER A 7 -1.83 3.51 -19.68
CA SER A 7 -1.40 2.28 -19.01
C SER A 7 -1.80 2.39 -17.53
N LEU A 8 -2.84 1.64 -17.16
CA LEU A 8 -3.23 1.46 -15.76
C LEU A 8 -2.32 0.41 -15.12
N LEU A 9 -1.78 0.72 -13.96
CA LEU A 9 -0.93 -0.19 -13.19
C LEU A 9 -1.44 -0.28 -11.76
N LEU A 10 -1.44 -1.50 -11.21
CA LEU A 10 -1.70 -1.74 -9.80
C LEU A 10 -0.36 -1.93 -9.08
N GLY A 11 -0.22 -1.32 -7.91
CA GLY A 11 1.00 -1.48 -7.13
C GLY A 11 0.79 -1.18 -5.65
N LYS A 12 1.84 -1.43 -4.87
CA LYS A 12 1.85 -1.17 -3.44
C LYS A 12 2.60 0.14 -3.15
N CYS A 13 2.02 1.01 -2.35
CA CYS A 13 2.69 2.21 -1.86
C CYS A 13 3.84 1.84 -0.92
N VAL A 14 5.01 2.40 -1.17
CA VAL A 14 6.28 2.20 -0.45
C VAL A 14 6.70 3.57 0.11
N PRO A 15 7.38 3.62 1.27
CA PRO A 15 7.88 4.88 1.82
C PRO A 15 8.72 5.64 0.79
N SER A 16 8.59 6.95 0.81
CA SER A 16 9.19 7.88 -0.15
C SER A 16 9.69 9.11 0.57
N VAL A 17 10.93 9.51 0.28
CA VAL A 17 11.52 10.77 0.76
C VAL A 17 10.94 11.98 0.00
N LYS A 18 10.34 11.76 -1.17
CA LYS A 18 9.80 12.84 -2.00
C LYS A 18 8.43 13.29 -1.48
N LYS A 19 8.34 14.58 -1.18
CA LYS A 19 7.07 15.27 -0.89
C LYS A 19 6.22 15.37 -2.17
N ASN A 20 4.90 15.27 -2.03
CA ASN A 20 3.89 15.39 -3.10
C ASN A 20 3.93 14.28 -4.18
N ALA A 21 4.60 13.16 -3.90
CA ALA A 21 4.66 12.02 -4.81
C ALA A 21 4.77 10.70 -4.03
N ALA A 22 3.86 9.77 -4.32
CA ALA A 22 3.90 8.42 -3.79
C ALA A 22 4.86 7.55 -4.60
N LYS A 23 5.71 6.76 -3.92
CA LYS A 23 6.54 5.73 -4.55
C LYS A 23 5.75 4.43 -4.58
N VAL A 24 5.44 3.94 -5.78
CA VAL A 24 4.64 2.74 -5.97
C VAL A 24 5.51 1.61 -6.50
N CYS A 25 5.48 0.49 -5.80
CA CYS A 25 6.11 -0.76 -6.17
C CYS A 25 5.13 -1.57 -7.03
N VAL A 26 5.39 -1.60 -8.33
CA VAL A 26 4.63 -2.38 -9.30
C VAL A 26 5.30 -3.73 -9.48
N THR A 27 4.50 -4.79 -9.40
CA THR A 27 4.98 -6.16 -9.57
C THR A 27 4.48 -6.71 -10.89
N ARG A 28 5.38 -7.23 -11.72
CA ARG A 28 5.06 -7.92 -12.98
C ARG A 28 5.64 -9.33 -12.94
N MET A 29 4.99 -10.25 -13.63
CA MET A 29 5.51 -11.60 -13.85
C MET A 29 6.25 -11.61 -15.18
N GLU A 30 7.55 -11.89 -15.15
CA GLU A 30 8.38 -12.02 -16.35
C GLU A 30 8.73 -13.49 -16.55
N LEU A 31 8.59 -13.98 -17.78
CA LEU A 31 8.96 -15.34 -18.14
C LEU A 31 10.48 -15.44 -18.27
N ASP A 32 11.08 -16.42 -17.60
CA ASP A 32 12.45 -16.83 -17.88
C ASP A 32 12.43 -17.85 -19.02
N ASP A 33 13.08 -17.52 -20.15
CA ASP A 33 13.05 -18.36 -21.35
C ASP A 33 13.84 -19.67 -21.21
N ASN A 34 14.79 -19.75 -20.27
CA ASN A 34 15.59 -20.96 -20.08
C ASN A 34 14.86 -21.98 -19.22
N LEU A 35 14.15 -21.49 -18.19
CA LEU A 35 13.42 -22.33 -17.23
C LEU A 35 11.94 -22.46 -17.57
N LEU A 36 11.43 -21.66 -18.51
CA LEU A 36 10.01 -21.54 -18.87
C LEU A 36 9.12 -21.32 -17.64
N MET A 37 9.59 -20.52 -16.69
CA MET A 37 8.91 -20.22 -15.43
C MET A 37 8.79 -18.71 -15.21
N TYR A 38 7.66 -18.27 -14.66
CA TYR A 38 7.43 -16.86 -14.35
C TYR A 38 8.06 -16.46 -13.01
N TYR A 39 8.84 -15.40 -13.04
CA TYR A 39 9.42 -14.79 -11.85
C TYR A 39 8.87 -13.40 -11.59
N ARG A 40 8.86 -13.05 -10.32
CA ARG A 40 8.37 -11.76 -9.85
C ARG A 40 9.43 -10.68 -10.11
N LYS A 41 9.16 -9.78 -11.05
CA LYS A 41 9.96 -8.58 -11.32
C LYS A 41 9.30 -7.36 -10.72
N VAL A 42 10.04 -6.67 -9.87
CA VAL A 42 9.59 -5.47 -9.17
C VAL A 42 10.14 -4.24 -9.89
N SER A 43 9.28 -3.26 -10.15
CA SER A 43 9.65 -1.93 -10.63
C SER A 43 9.08 -0.84 -9.74
N TYR A 44 9.78 0.28 -9.64
CA TYR A 44 9.35 1.43 -8.84
C TYR A 44 8.97 2.58 -9.75
N VAL A 45 7.81 3.16 -9.48
CA VAL A 45 7.25 4.28 -10.23
C VAL A 45 6.86 5.37 -9.25
N TYR A 46 7.07 6.63 -9.61
CA TYR A 46 6.55 7.76 -8.84
C TYR A 46 5.23 8.23 -9.43
N ALA A 47 4.20 8.22 -8.58
CA ALA A 47 2.88 8.74 -8.88
C ALA A 47 2.70 10.11 -8.22
N HIS A 48 2.06 11.04 -8.93
CA HIS A 48 1.71 12.34 -8.39
C HIS A 48 0.60 12.20 -7.34
N ASP A 49 0.87 12.69 -6.13
CA ASP A 49 -0.05 12.68 -5.00
C ASP A 49 0.19 13.95 -4.15
N PRO A 50 -0.39 15.10 -4.53
CA PRO A 50 -0.14 16.37 -3.85
C PRO A 50 -0.79 16.46 -2.46
N GLU A 51 -1.87 15.71 -2.23
CA GLU A 51 -2.60 15.69 -0.95
C GLU A 51 -2.06 14.63 0.02
N ALA A 52 -1.08 13.82 -0.41
CA ALA A 52 -0.52 12.71 0.36
C ALA A 52 -1.61 11.76 0.87
N VAL A 53 -2.60 11.46 0.02
CA VAL A 53 -3.71 10.58 0.37
C VAL A 53 -3.21 9.13 0.48
N CYS A 54 -2.23 8.76 -0.35
CA CYS A 54 -1.62 7.44 -0.30
C CYS A 54 -0.69 7.31 0.89
N LYS A 55 -0.93 6.29 1.71
CA LYS A 55 -0.06 5.96 2.83
C LYS A 55 0.69 4.66 2.55
N THR A 56 1.73 4.43 3.34
CA THR A 56 2.62 3.29 3.21
C THR A 56 1.83 1.98 3.36
N GLY A 57 2.03 1.08 2.41
CA GLY A 57 1.44 -0.25 2.44
C GLY A 57 0.11 -0.41 1.70
N ASP A 58 -0.50 0.68 1.24
CA ASP A 58 -1.74 0.65 0.48
C ASP A 58 -1.56 0.03 -0.90
N ILE A 59 -2.61 -0.62 -1.40
CA ILE A 59 -2.68 -1.05 -2.80
C ILE A 59 -3.41 0.04 -3.57
N VAL A 60 -2.71 0.61 -4.54
CA VAL A 60 -3.12 1.80 -5.28
C VAL A 60 -3.17 1.51 -6.78
N LEU A 61 -4.16 2.09 -7.45
CA LEU A 61 -4.26 2.11 -8.90
C LEU A 61 -3.65 3.42 -9.40
N ILE A 62 -2.67 3.30 -10.27
CA ILE A 62 -1.99 4.44 -10.89
C ILE A 62 -2.21 4.45 -12.40
N GLU A 63 -2.26 5.65 -12.96
CA GLU A 63 -2.49 5.89 -14.37
C GLU A 63 -1.34 6.72 -14.96
N GLU A 64 -0.84 6.34 -16.13
CA GLU A 64 0.19 7.13 -16.82
C GLU A 64 -0.36 8.52 -17.17
N LEU A 65 0.37 9.58 -16.83
CA LEU A 65 -0.06 10.95 -17.14
C LEU A 65 0.13 11.24 -18.63
N PRO A 66 -0.74 12.05 -19.26
CA PRO A 66 -0.60 12.44 -20.68
C PRO A 66 0.70 13.21 -20.92
N GLN A 67 1.15 13.97 -19.93
CA GLN A 67 2.44 14.65 -19.91
C GLN A 67 3.16 14.35 -18.59
N LYS A 68 4.44 13.99 -18.68
CA LYS A 68 5.28 13.78 -17.50
C LYS A 68 5.47 15.11 -16.77
N LEU A 69 5.08 15.18 -15.49
CA LEU A 69 5.24 16.38 -14.66
C LEU A 69 6.72 16.66 -14.34
N SER A 70 7.51 15.61 -14.17
CA SER A 70 8.96 15.72 -13.98
C SER A 70 9.68 14.52 -14.57
N ARG A 71 11.02 14.50 -14.50
CA ARG A 71 11.82 13.35 -14.94
C ARG A 71 11.42 12.04 -14.24
N LEU A 72 11.00 12.12 -12.98
CA LEU A 72 10.71 10.96 -12.13
C LEU A 72 9.22 10.69 -11.99
N VAL A 73 8.39 11.73 -11.92
CA VAL A 73 6.93 11.62 -11.76
C VAL A 73 6.29 11.44 -13.13
N THR A 74 5.84 10.22 -13.39
CA THR A 74 5.30 9.79 -14.70
C THR A 74 3.84 9.39 -14.64
N HIS A 75 3.36 8.98 -13.47
CA HIS A 75 1.98 8.51 -13.26
C HIS A 75 1.24 9.44 -12.29
N GLY A 76 -0.09 9.35 -12.27
CA GLY A 76 -0.96 9.95 -11.27
C GLY A 76 -1.65 8.87 -10.46
N VAL A 77 -1.92 9.13 -9.18
CA VAL A 77 -2.77 8.26 -8.37
C VAL A 77 -4.21 8.44 -8.82
N ARG A 78 -4.88 7.34 -9.18
CA ARG A 78 -6.28 7.36 -9.58
C ARG A 78 -7.20 7.05 -8.40
N GLU A 79 -6.91 5.95 -7.70
CA GLU A 79 -7.69 5.51 -6.54
C GLU A 79 -6.87 4.61 -5.61
N ILE A 80 -7.26 4.57 -4.34
CA ILE A 80 -6.74 3.61 -3.35
C ILE A 80 -7.71 2.43 -3.37
N VAL A 81 -7.24 1.29 -3.89
CA VAL A 81 -8.08 0.09 -4.05
C VAL A 81 -8.23 -0.64 -2.72
N PHE A 82 -7.11 -0.86 -2.02
CA PHE A 82 -7.12 -1.50 -0.71
C PHE A 82 -6.24 -0.74 0.28
N PRO A 83 -6.83 -0.04 1.27
CA PRO A 83 -6.07 0.59 2.33
C PRO A 83 -5.51 -0.47 3.29
N LEU A 84 -4.32 -0.22 3.82
CA LEU A 84 -3.70 -1.10 4.80
C LEU A 84 -4.49 -1.11 6.12
N GLY A 85 -4.99 -2.28 6.51
CA GLY A 85 -5.67 -2.50 7.80
C GLY A 85 -7.19 -2.34 7.76
N ASP A 86 -7.74 -1.64 6.76
CA ASP A 86 -9.20 -1.41 6.62
C ASP A 86 -9.77 -1.90 5.29
N VAL A 87 -9.48 -3.15 4.96
CA VAL A 87 -9.92 -3.72 3.68
C VAL A 87 -11.42 -3.98 3.70
N VAL A 88 -12.09 -3.53 2.64
CA VAL A 88 -13.48 -3.82 2.33
C VAL A 88 -13.49 -4.84 1.19
N ASP A 89 -14.24 -5.93 1.36
CA ASP A 89 -14.42 -6.92 0.30
C ASP A 89 -15.20 -6.28 -0.88
N PRO A 90 -14.64 -6.26 -2.11
CA PRO A 90 -15.30 -5.64 -3.26
C PRO A 90 -16.57 -6.36 -3.70
N ILE A 91 -16.78 -7.63 -3.31
CA ILE A 91 -17.97 -8.39 -3.71
C ILE A 91 -19.14 -8.11 -2.78
N THR A 92 -18.93 -8.22 -1.47
CA THR A 92 -20.00 -8.06 -0.46
C THR A 92 -20.12 -6.65 0.11
N GLY A 93 -19.09 -5.82 -0.02
CA GLY A 93 -19.00 -4.52 0.65
C GLY A 93 -18.77 -4.61 2.16
N GLN A 94 -18.54 -5.80 2.70
CA GLN A 94 -18.29 -5.99 4.12
C GLN A 94 -16.81 -5.81 4.46
N ARG A 95 -16.54 -5.35 5.68
CA ARG A 95 -15.16 -5.22 6.18
C ARG A 95 -14.62 -6.60 6.54
N VAL A 96 -13.38 -6.86 6.16
CA VAL A 96 -12.71 -8.14 6.37
C VAL A 96 -11.48 -7.99 7.25
N SER A 97 -11.14 -9.05 7.97
CA SER A 97 -9.86 -9.21 8.64
C SER A 97 -9.22 -10.53 8.22
N GLY A 98 -8.21 -10.43 7.36
CA GLY A 98 -7.60 -11.60 6.73
C GLY A 98 -8.60 -12.33 5.85
N THR A 99 -9.00 -13.53 6.26
CA THR A 99 -9.92 -14.41 5.52
C THR A 99 -11.35 -14.42 6.07
N ARG A 100 -11.64 -13.68 7.16
CA ARG A 100 -12.95 -13.70 7.85
C ARG A 100 -13.60 -12.33 7.83
N PHE A 101 -14.93 -12.30 7.79
CA PHE A 101 -15.68 -11.04 7.92
C PHE A 101 -15.63 -10.54 9.36
N ARG A 102 -15.62 -9.22 9.55
CA ARG A 102 -15.59 -8.64 10.90
C ARG A 102 -16.88 -8.95 11.68
N SER A 103 -18.03 -8.98 10.99
CA SER A 103 -19.33 -9.37 11.55
C SER A 103 -19.31 -10.79 12.13
N GLU A 104 -18.78 -11.76 11.38
CA GLU A 104 -18.66 -13.15 11.86
C GLU A 104 -17.77 -13.26 13.10
N LEU A 105 -16.68 -12.49 13.15
CA LEU A 105 -15.81 -12.45 14.33
C LEU A 105 -16.53 -11.86 15.55
N GLU A 106 -17.40 -10.88 15.36
CA GLU A 106 -18.20 -10.29 16.44
C GLU A 106 -19.28 -11.25 16.96
N GLU A 107 -19.94 -11.98 16.06
CA GLU A 107 -20.90 -13.02 16.41
C GLU A 107 -20.22 -14.16 17.19
N GLU A 108 -19.06 -14.63 16.74
CA GLU A 108 -18.27 -15.65 17.41
C GLU A 108 -17.84 -15.21 18.81
N ASN A 109 -17.37 -13.97 18.95
CA ASN A 109 -17.00 -13.41 20.25
C ASN A 109 -18.21 -13.32 21.20
N THR A 110 -19.40 -13.03 20.67
CA THR A 110 -20.63 -12.97 21.47
C THR A 110 -21.04 -14.36 21.94
N LEU A 111 -20.87 -15.39 21.11
CA LEU A 111 -21.21 -16.78 21.42
C LEU A 111 -20.25 -17.44 22.42
N TYR A 112 -18.94 -17.25 22.24
CA TYR A 112 -17.91 -17.94 23.02
C TYR A 112 -17.35 -17.11 24.18
N GLY A 113 -17.73 -15.82 24.27
CA GLY A 113 -17.27 -14.89 25.29
C GLY A 113 -16.11 -14.02 24.81
N GLU A 114 -16.11 -12.74 25.22
CA GLU A 114 -15.11 -11.77 24.80
C GLU A 114 -13.81 -11.90 25.59
N ALA A 115 -12.68 -11.98 24.88
CA ALA A 115 -11.36 -11.84 25.50
C ALA A 115 -11.13 -10.38 25.97
N PRO A 116 -10.54 -10.16 27.16
CA PRO A 116 -10.36 -8.82 27.72
C PRO A 116 -9.45 -7.91 26.88
N GLU A 117 -8.45 -8.48 26.18
CA GLU A 117 -7.50 -7.74 25.35
C GLU A 117 -7.82 -7.80 23.85
N ARG A 118 -9.09 -8.07 23.48
CA ARG A 118 -9.45 -8.15 22.06
C ARG A 118 -9.34 -6.81 21.35
N PHE A 119 -8.94 -6.85 20.08
CA PHE A 119 -8.96 -5.67 19.22
C PHE A 119 -10.41 -5.30 18.87
N ARG A 120 -10.82 -4.08 19.23
CA ARG A 120 -12.18 -3.56 18.96
C ARG A 120 -12.18 -2.71 17.70
N TYR A 121 -12.82 -3.20 16.65
CA TYR A 121 -12.85 -2.52 15.36
C TYR A 121 -13.66 -1.23 15.37
N ASP A 122 -14.74 -1.14 16.16
CA ASP A 122 -15.61 0.06 16.21
C ASP A 122 -14.92 1.30 16.77
N THR A 123 -14.06 1.09 17.77
CA THR A 123 -13.32 2.17 18.45
C THR A 123 -11.95 2.41 17.83
N ALA A 124 -11.48 1.48 16.99
CA ALA A 124 -10.17 1.60 16.38
C ALA A 124 -10.19 2.68 15.28
N PRO A 125 -9.09 3.43 15.11
CA PRO A 125 -8.93 4.26 13.93
C PRO A 125 -8.96 3.37 12.66
N PRO A 126 -9.22 3.93 11.47
CA PRO A 126 -9.31 3.15 10.23
C PRO A 126 -8.10 2.21 10.01
N ARG A 127 -6.87 2.67 10.22
CA ARG A 127 -5.64 1.83 10.11
C ARG A 127 -5.40 0.91 11.30
N GLY A 128 -6.19 1.04 12.35
CA GLY A 128 -6.04 0.34 13.61
C GLY A 128 -4.62 0.47 14.15
N TRP A 129 -4.08 -0.65 14.61
CA TRP A 129 -2.73 -0.75 15.17
C TRP A 129 -1.57 -0.69 14.15
N GLN A 130 -1.85 -0.60 12.84
CA GLN A 130 -0.80 -0.54 11.81
C GLN A 130 -0.14 0.85 11.73
N GLU A 131 -0.88 1.89 12.13
CA GLU A 131 -0.41 3.26 12.22
C GLU A 131 0.73 3.38 13.23
N GLY A 132 1.82 4.03 12.84
CA GLY A 132 3.05 4.17 13.62
C GLY A 132 4.00 2.96 13.63
N LYS A 133 3.52 1.77 13.21
CA LYS A 133 4.32 0.52 13.10
C LYS A 133 4.75 0.24 11.66
N LYS A 134 3.85 -0.34 10.85
CA LYS A 134 4.13 -0.63 9.43
C LYS A 134 3.84 0.56 8.54
N ASP A 135 2.88 1.37 8.95
CA ASP A 135 2.65 2.68 8.37
C ASP A 135 3.36 3.73 9.19
N PHE A 136 4.40 4.32 8.63
CA PHE A 136 5.14 5.45 9.20
C PHE A 136 5.12 6.65 8.26
N THR A 137 4.04 6.79 7.48
CA THR A 137 3.87 7.91 6.54
C THR A 137 3.88 9.28 7.23
N ASP A 138 3.44 9.33 8.49
CA ASP A 138 3.43 10.57 9.29
C ASP A 138 4.84 11.01 9.74
N LYS A 139 5.84 10.13 9.63
CA LYS A 139 7.21 10.38 10.10
C LYS A 139 8.11 10.77 8.93
N ASP A 140 9.05 11.68 9.19
CA ASP A 140 10.04 12.08 8.20
C ASP A 140 10.97 10.90 7.88
N THR A 141 10.94 10.46 6.63
CA THR A 141 11.82 9.40 6.12
C THR A 141 13.10 10.00 5.53
N TYR A 142 14.22 9.28 5.65
CA TYR A 142 15.51 9.71 5.14
C TYR A 142 16.20 8.58 4.37
N ILE A 143 17.15 8.95 3.50
CA ILE A 143 17.93 7.97 2.75
C ILE A 143 18.95 7.35 3.71
N LYS A 144 18.91 6.02 3.87
CA LYS A 144 19.88 5.30 4.70
C LYS A 144 21.18 5.10 3.91
N TYR A 145 22.28 5.69 4.38
CA TYR A 145 23.60 5.54 3.75
C TYR A 145 24.46 4.45 4.38
N HIS A 146 24.32 4.22 5.69
CA HIS A 146 25.15 3.28 6.44
C HIS A 146 24.29 2.47 7.41
N GLU A 147 24.63 1.20 7.58
CA GLU A 147 24.09 0.38 8.68
C GLU A 147 25.07 0.47 9.84
N ILE A 148 24.67 1.16 10.90
CA ILE A 148 25.47 1.29 12.11
C ILE A 148 25.06 0.15 13.04
N GLU A 149 26.03 -0.68 13.44
CA GLU A 149 25.79 -1.81 14.32
C GLU A 149 25.26 -1.31 15.68
N GLY A 150 24.04 -1.73 16.05
CA GLY A 150 23.36 -1.32 17.29
C GLY A 150 22.44 -0.10 17.18
N ASP A 151 22.39 0.58 16.04
CA ASP A 151 21.43 1.67 15.79
C ASP A 151 20.34 1.19 14.83
N ASP A 152 19.15 0.93 15.37
CA ASP A 152 17.98 0.61 14.55
C ASP A 152 17.48 1.90 13.91
N GLN A 153 17.52 1.95 12.57
CA GLN A 153 17.14 3.11 11.76
C GLN A 153 15.79 2.84 11.08
N PRO A 154 14.66 2.88 11.82
CA PRO A 154 13.38 2.35 11.36
C PRO A 154 12.74 3.18 10.22
N TYR A 155 13.18 4.43 10.03
CA TYR A 155 12.64 5.34 9.01
C TYR A 155 13.61 5.58 7.84
N GLY A 156 14.70 4.81 7.79
CA GLY A 156 15.62 4.79 6.67
C GLY A 156 15.01 4.08 5.46
N VAL A 157 15.04 4.73 4.30
CA VAL A 157 14.54 4.22 2.99
C VAL A 157 15.70 3.97 2.03
#